data_AF-A0A1H1M6W1-F1
#
_entry.id   AF-A0A1H1M6W1-F1
#
_cell.length_a   1.000
_cell.length_b   1.000
_cell.length_c   1.000
_cell.angle_alpha   90.00
_cell.angle_beta   90.00
_cell.angle_gamma   90.00
#
_symmetry.space_group_name_H-M   'P 1'
#
loop_
_entity.id
_entity.type
_entity.pdbx_description
1 polymer ?
#
loop_
_entity_poly.entity_id
_entity_poly.type
_entity_poly.pdbx_seq_one_letter_code
_entity_poly.pdbx_strand_id
1 'polypeptide(L)'
;MRLGDSAKLFVSNHAHEQYQIRVGEQLSWLQLNRVIRRYQREGLTGYMDGNYIEINRVWWAYRPVRQGILLVTCYGKTTMHLPAALKWAVRHNDLIDLNHMAY
;
A
#
# COMPACT_ATOMS: atom_id res chain seq x y z
N MET A 1 -10.10 -8.63 -7.17
CA MET A 1 -10.67 -7.44 -7.87
C MET A 1 -9.48 -6.57 -8.29
N ARG A 2 -9.43 -6.08 -9.53
CA ARG A 2 -8.39 -5.13 -9.97
C ARG A 2 -8.94 -3.70 -9.86
N LEU A 3 -8.07 -2.74 -9.55
CA LEU A 3 -8.43 -1.33 -9.61
C LEU A 3 -8.74 -0.98 -11.07
N GLY A 4 -9.90 -0.40 -11.36
CA GLY A 4 -10.17 0.13 -12.70
C GLY A 4 -9.31 1.37 -12.96
N ASP A 5 -8.89 1.57 -14.22
CA ASP A 5 -8.03 2.69 -14.66
C ASP A 5 -8.59 4.08 -14.30
N SER A 6 -9.89 4.17 -14.02
CA SER A 6 -10.60 5.41 -13.69
C SER A 6 -10.58 5.80 -12.20
N ALA A 7 -10.20 4.89 -11.29
CA ALA A 7 -10.31 5.13 -9.85
C ALA A 7 -9.16 6.01 -9.34
N LYS A 8 -9.43 7.23 -8.86
CA LYS A 8 -8.35 8.11 -8.36
C LYS A 8 -7.74 7.56 -7.06
N LEU A 9 -6.42 7.46 -7.01
CA LEU A 9 -5.67 7.15 -5.79
C LEU A 9 -5.22 8.45 -5.09
N PHE A 10 -5.44 8.52 -3.78
CA PHE A 10 -5.02 9.60 -2.91
C PHE A 10 -4.12 9.04 -1.80
N VAL A 11 -3.09 9.78 -1.40
CA VAL A 11 -2.17 9.39 -0.32
C VAL A 11 -2.40 10.30 0.88
N SER A 12 -2.72 9.73 2.04
CA SER A 12 -2.77 10.49 3.30
C SER A 12 -1.37 10.95 3.73
N ASN A 13 -1.27 11.97 4.58
CA ASN A 13 0.03 12.39 5.13
C ASN A 13 0.70 11.24 5.90
N HIS A 14 -0.07 10.53 6.73
CA HIS A 14 0.42 9.37 7.46
C HIS A 14 0.96 8.26 6.53
N ALA A 15 0.26 7.95 5.44
CA ALA A 15 0.72 6.96 4.46
C ALA A 15 2.03 7.39 3.77
N HIS A 16 2.20 8.69 3.52
CA HIS A 16 3.41 9.24 2.93
C HIS A 16 4.60 9.14 3.90
N GLU A 17 4.42 9.51 5.17
CA GLU A 17 5.45 9.35 6.21
C GLU A 17 5.86 7.88 6.37
N GLN A 18 4.89 6.98 6.45
CA GLN A 18 5.18 5.54 6.54
C GLN A 18 5.88 5.02 5.28
N TYR A 19 5.55 5.52 4.09
CA TYR A 19 6.26 5.15 2.87
C TYR A 19 7.75 5.52 2.96
N GLN A 20 8.07 6.73 3.41
CA GLN A 20 9.46 7.16 3.55
C GLN A 20 10.23 6.29 4.55
N ILE A 21 9.60 5.92 5.66
CA ILE A 21 10.20 5.07 6.69
C ILE A 21 10.38 3.63 6.19
N ARG A 22 9.34 3.05 5.57
CA ARG A 22 9.26 1.62 5.25
C ARG A 22 9.88 1.25 3.91
N VAL A 23 9.82 2.16 2.94
CA VAL A 23 10.38 1.95 1.59
C VAL A 23 11.77 2.59 1.47
N GLY A 24 12.11 3.53 2.36
CA GLY A 24 13.41 4.21 2.37
C GLY A 24 13.58 5.28 1.28
N GLU A 25 12.56 5.48 0.43
CA GLU A 25 12.59 6.44 -0.67
C GLU A 25 12.10 7.82 -0.20
N GLN A 26 12.98 8.82 -0.21
CA GLN A 26 12.71 10.20 0.22
C GLN A 26 12.02 11.02 -0.88
N LEU A 27 10.83 10.58 -1.30
CA LEU A 27 9.99 11.32 -2.23
C LEU A 27 9.14 12.34 -1.48
N SER A 28 9.01 13.55 -2.02
CA SER A 28 7.96 14.48 -1.57
C SER A 28 6.56 13.92 -1.86
N TRP A 29 5.55 14.43 -1.16
CA TRP A 29 4.16 14.01 -1.35
C TRP A 29 3.70 14.13 -2.81
N LEU A 30 4.12 15.19 -3.51
CA LEU A 30 3.82 15.41 -4.93
C LEU A 30 4.50 14.36 -5.83
N GLN A 31 5.77 14.04 -5.56
CA GLN A 31 6.52 13.02 -6.30
C GLN A 31 5.93 11.63 -6.08
N LEU A 32 5.60 11.27 -4.84
CA LEU A 32 4.97 9.99 -4.52
C LEU A 32 3.62 9.84 -5.26
N ASN A 33 2.79 10.88 -5.26
CA ASN A 33 1.53 10.86 -6.02
C ASN A 33 1.74 10.68 -7.53
N ARG A 34 2.77 11.30 -8.13
CA ARG A 34 3.10 11.08 -9.55
C ARG A 34 3.51 9.65 -9.81
N VAL A 35 4.34 9.07 -8.92
CA VAL A 35 4.81 7.69 -9.01
C VAL A 35 3.63 6.71 -8.92
N ILE A 36 2.74 6.87 -7.93
CA ILE A 36 1.56 6.02 -7.77
C ILE A 36 0.62 6.13 -8.98
N ARG A 37 0.40 7.33 -9.50
CA ARG A 37 -0.41 7.52 -10.73
C ARG A 37 0.24 6.90 -11.96
N ARG A 38 1.58 6.91 -12.04
CA ARG A 38 2.30 6.21 -13.11
C ARG A 38 2.07 4.71 -12.98
N TYR A 39 2.29 4.13 -11.80
CA TYR A 39 2.06 2.71 -11.55
C TYR A 39 0.62 2.28 -11.83
N GLN A 40 -0.35 3.13 -11.52
CA GLN A 40 -1.74 2.89 -11.89
C GLN A 40 -1.91 2.81 -13.41
N ARG A 41 -1.40 3.79 -14.17
CA ARG A 41 -1.49 3.80 -15.65
C ARG A 41 -0.76 2.63 -16.30
N GLU A 42 0.31 2.15 -15.66
CA GLU A 42 1.09 1.00 -16.11
C GLU A 42 0.46 -0.35 -15.70
N GLY A 43 -0.69 -0.35 -15.03
CA GLY A 43 -1.35 -1.58 -14.57
C GLY A 43 -0.62 -2.26 -13.41
N LEU A 44 0.28 -1.56 -12.73
CA LEU A 44 1.05 -2.05 -11.57
C LEU A 44 0.30 -1.88 -10.24
N THR A 45 -1.01 -1.56 -10.30
CA THR A 45 -1.93 -1.73 -9.17
C THR A 45 -2.34 -3.19 -9.15
N GLY A 46 -1.67 -3.97 -8.32
CA GLY A 46 -1.70 -5.41 -8.34
C GLY A 46 -2.97 -5.98 -7.71
N TYR A 47 -2.83 -6.49 -6.50
CA TYR A 47 -3.82 -7.30 -5.82
C TYR A 47 -4.56 -6.51 -4.73
N MET A 48 -5.89 -6.67 -4.67
CA MET A 48 -6.74 -6.12 -3.60
C MET A 48 -7.36 -7.28 -2.81
N ASP A 49 -7.18 -7.28 -1.48
CA ASP A 49 -7.85 -8.20 -0.53
C ASP A 49 -8.27 -7.43 0.72
N GLY A 50 -9.58 -7.42 0.98
CA GLY A 50 -10.18 -6.66 2.07
C GLY A 50 -9.90 -5.16 1.93
N ASN A 51 -9.19 -4.61 2.92
CA ASN A 51 -8.81 -3.19 2.99
C ASN A 51 -7.35 -2.95 2.57
N TYR A 52 -6.75 -3.87 1.84
CA TYR A 52 -5.34 -3.81 1.45
C TYR A 52 -5.19 -3.85 -0.07
N ILE A 53 -4.22 -3.09 -0.56
CA ILE A 53 -3.86 -3.04 -1.98
C ILE A 53 -2.35 -3.10 -2.13
N GLU A 54 -1.89 -3.91 -3.08
CA GLU A 54 -0.50 -3.92 -3.52
C GLU A 54 -0.33 -3.00 -4.74
N ILE A 55 0.63 -2.07 -4.66
CA ILE A 55 0.99 -1.18 -5.77
C ILE A 55 2.50 -1.26 -5.94
N ASN A 56 2.96 -1.78 -7.07
CA ASN A 56 4.38 -1.99 -7.36
C ASN A 56 5.15 -2.65 -6.20
N ARG A 57 4.67 -3.81 -5.73
CA ARG A 57 5.24 -4.57 -4.59
C ARG A 57 5.23 -3.87 -3.24
N VAL A 58 4.58 -2.71 -3.13
CA VAL A 58 4.37 -2.00 -1.87
C VAL A 58 2.95 -2.27 -1.40
N TRP A 59 2.81 -2.72 -0.15
CA TRP A 59 1.49 -2.93 0.45
C TRP A 59 0.97 -1.68 1.14
N TRP A 60 -0.30 -1.39 0.92
CA TRP A 60 -1.01 -0.24 1.48
C TRP A 60 -2.30 -0.70 2.14
N ALA A 61 -2.64 -0.11 3.29
CA ALA A 61 -4.03 -0.09 3.72
C ALA A 61 -4.75 1.02 2.94
N TYR A 62 -5.98 0.74 2.50
CA TYR A 62 -6.80 1.74 1.84
C TYR A 62 -8.22 1.75 2.39
N ARG A 63 -8.94 2.83 2.10
CA ARG A 63 -10.39 2.88 2.23
C ARG A 63 -11.03 3.55 1.01
N PRO A 64 -12.22 3.10 0.58
CA PRO A 64 -12.97 3.81 -0.44
C PRO A 64 -13.39 5.19 0.07
N VAL A 65 -13.36 6.19 -0.81
CA VAL A 65 -13.85 7.55 -0.60
C VAL A 65 -14.68 7.98 -1.80
N ARG A 66 -15.51 9.03 -1.68
CA ARG A 66 -16.42 9.46 -2.76
C ARG A 66 -15.74 9.66 -4.12
N GLN A 67 -14.48 10.09 -4.13
CA GLN A 67 -13.74 10.43 -5.35
C GLN A 67 -12.74 9.35 -5.80
N GLY A 68 -12.71 8.20 -5.14
CA GLY A 68 -11.75 7.13 -5.44
C GLY A 68 -11.32 6.37 -4.19
N ILE A 69 -10.02 6.16 -4.01
CA ILE A 69 -9.45 5.37 -2.92
C ILE A 69 -8.39 6.19 -2.21
N LEU A 70 -8.49 6.24 -0.88
CA LEU A 70 -7.49 6.86 -0.02
C LEU A 70 -6.58 5.77 0.57
N LEU A 71 -5.28 5.86 0.27
CA LEU A 71 -4.24 5.09 0.93
C LEU A 71 -4.03 5.68 2.33
N VAL A 72 -4.28 4.87 3.35
CA VAL A 72 -4.32 5.29 4.76
C VAL A 72 -2.99 5.06 5.43
N THR A 73 -2.33 3.92 5.17
CA THR A 73 -1.00 3.61 5.69
C THR A 73 -0.18 2.80 4.68
N CYS A 74 1.14 2.82 4.82
CA CYS A 74 2.09 2.05 4.02
C CYS A 74 2.79 1.01 4.89
N TYR A 75 2.78 -0.25 4.46
CA TYR A 75 3.46 -1.34 5.17
C TYR A 75 4.84 -1.66 4.60
N GLY A 76 5.20 -1.05 3.47
CA GLY A 76 6.50 -1.24 2.82
C GLY A 76 6.47 -2.30 1.72
N LYS A 77 7.68 -2.61 1.23
CA LYS A 77 7.91 -3.66 0.22
C LYS A 77 8.02 -5.01 0.92
N THR A 78 7.31 -6.02 0.43
CA THR A 78 7.46 -7.40 0.93
C THR A 78 6.98 -8.41 -0.10
N THR A 79 7.60 -9.59 -0.13
CA THR A 79 7.13 -10.75 -0.90
C THR A 79 5.99 -11.49 -0.21
N MET A 80 5.76 -11.19 1.06
CA MET A 80 4.67 -11.77 1.84
C MET A 80 3.32 -11.27 1.33
N HIS A 81 2.35 -12.16 1.28
CA HIS A 81 0.94 -11.78 1.09
C HIS A 81 0.40 -11.17 2.39
N LEU A 82 0.63 -9.87 2.57
CA LEU A 82 0.38 -9.15 3.83
C LEU A 82 -1.04 -9.38 4.40
N PRO A 83 -2.14 -9.34 3.62
CA PRO A 83 -3.48 -9.58 4.16
C PRO A 83 -3.66 -10.98 4.77
N ALA A 84 -2.99 -11.98 4.20
CA ALA A 84 -3.07 -13.35 4.70
C ALA A 84 -2.24 -13.52 5.97
N ALA A 85 -1.06 -12.90 5.99
CA ALA A 85 -0.21 -12.90 7.18
C ALA A 85 -0.89 -12.20 8.36
N LEU A 86 -1.51 -11.02 8.13
CA LEU A 86 -2.26 -10.31 9.18
C LEU A 86 -3.43 -11.14 9.71
N LYS A 87 -4.20 -11.80 8.82
CA LYS A 87 -5.26 -12.72 9.22
C LYS A 87 -4.72 -13.88 10.07
N TRP A 88 -3.56 -14.44 9.71
CA TRP A 88 -2.91 -15.52 10.45
C TRP A 88 -2.47 -15.04 11.85
N ALA A 89 -1.81 -13.89 11.93
CA ALA A 89 -1.30 -13.32 13.19
C ALA A 89 -2.43 -13.04 14.18
N VAL A 90 -3.54 -12.46 13.72
CA VAL A 90 -4.75 -12.25 14.54
C VAL A 90 -5.30 -13.57 15.08
N ARG A 91 -5.33 -14.64 14.27
CA ARG A 91 -5.85 -15.94 14.71
C ARG A 91 -4.98 -16.62 15.76
N HIS A 92 -3.68 -16.34 15.77
CA HIS A 92 -2.71 -17.00 16.65
C HIS A 92 -2.21 -16.09 17.78
N ASN A 93 -2.79 -14.88 17.93
CA ASN A 93 -2.32 -13.86 18.86
C ASN A 93 -0.82 -13.56 18.71
N ASP A 94 -0.37 -13.50 17.45
CA ASP A 94 1.02 -13.27 17.07
C ASP A 94 1.21 -11.85 16.49
N LEU A 95 2.45 -11.41 16.40
CA LEU A 95 2.84 -10.10 15.86
C LEU A 95 3.65 -10.26 14.58
N ILE A 96 3.41 -9.35 13.64
CA ILE A 96 4.17 -9.29 12.40
C ILE A 96 5.24 -8.21 12.53
N ASP A 97 6.50 -8.62 12.53
CA ASP A 97 7.61 -7.70 12.47
C ASP A 97 7.84 -7.21 11.04
N LEU A 98 7.41 -5.97 10.80
CA LEU A 98 7.54 -5.29 9.51
C LEU A 98 8.89 -4.58 9.32
N ASN A 99 9.75 -4.54 10.34
CA ASN A 99 11.07 -3.87 10.25
C ASN A 99 12.15 -4.80 9.69
N HIS A 100 11.96 -6.12 9.83
CA HIS A 100 12.88 -7.13 9.31
C HIS A 100 12.42 -7.76 8.00
N MET A 101 11.36 -7.21 7.39
CA MET A 101 10.92 -7.61 6.04
C MET A 101 11.77 -6.88 4.99
N ALA A 102 13.03 -7.28 4.83
CA ALA A 102 13.91 -6.72 3.82
C ALA A 102 13.84 -7.52 2.50
N TYR A 103 14.05 -6.79 1.41
CA TYR A 103 14.56 -7.28 0.14
C TYR A 103 16.03 -6.83 0.03
#